data_AF-A0A0Q6ZD67-F1
#
_entry.id   AF-A0A0Q6ZD67-F1
#
_cell.length_a   1.000
_cell.length_b   1.000
_cell.length_c   1.000
_cell.angle_alpha   90.00
_cell.angle_beta   90.00
_cell.angle_gamma   90.00
#
_symmetry.space_group_name_H-M   'P 1'
#
loop_
_entity.id
_entity.type
_entity.pdbx_description
1 polymer ?
#
loop_
_entity_poly.entity_id
_entity_poly.type
_entity_poly.pdbx_seq_one_letter_code
_entity_poly.pdbx_strand_id
1 'polypeptide(L)'
;MASGDNLLQRAKRVGLSQAEISRQAKLDKQTVQQIGRDRPMGPLQRTVERVRQVVVEREIETALHLLELPHVRQAVAERDDRRGEAA
;
A
#
# COMPACT_ATOMS: atom_id res chain seq x y z
N MET A 1 -3.00 4.89 18.47
CA MET A 1 -3.01 3.56 17.82
C MET A 1 -2.16 3.66 16.56
N ALA A 2 -1.14 2.79 16.48
CA ALA A 2 0.11 2.95 15.73
C ALA A 2 -0.05 3.11 14.21
N SER A 3 0.52 4.18 13.65
CA SER A 3 0.65 4.38 12.19
C SER A 3 1.37 3.22 11.50
N GLY A 4 2.20 2.45 12.22
CA GLY A 4 2.95 1.34 11.68
C GLY A 4 2.15 0.06 11.47
N ASP A 5 1.21 -0.27 12.36
CA ASP A 5 0.36 -1.47 12.19
C ASP A 5 -0.60 -1.32 11.01
N ASN A 6 -1.19 -0.13 10.85
CA ASN A 6 -2.02 0.17 9.69
C ASN A 6 -1.23 0.02 8.37
N LEU A 7 0.01 0.53 8.35
CA LEU A 7 0.88 0.40 7.19
C LEU A 7 1.19 -1.07 6.84
N LEU A 8 1.47 -1.91 7.84
CA LEU A 8 1.71 -3.34 7.62
C LEU A 8 0.43 -4.08 7.20
N GLN A 9 -0.74 -3.66 7.68
CA GLN A 9 -2.01 -4.22 7.20
C GLN A 9 -2.29 -3.85 5.74
N ARG A 10 -2.02 -2.61 5.33
CA ARG A 10 -2.11 -2.19 3.92
C ARG A 10 -1.19 -2.98 3.03
N ALA A 11 0.06 -3.18 3.45
CA ALA A 11 1.02 -4.01 2.74
C ALA A 11 0.46 -5.42 2.47
N LYS A 12 -0.15 -6.06 3.48
CA LYS A 12 -0.78 -7.37 3.31
C LYS A 12 -1.93 -7.36 2.32
N ARG A 13 -2.76 -6.31 2.29
CA ARG A 13 -3.90 -6.20 1.35
C ARG A 13 -3.44 -6.16 -0.11
N VAL A 14 -2.26 -5.60 -0.37
CA VAL A 14 -1.65 -5.56 -1.71
C VAL A 14 -0.62 -6.67 -1.94
N GLY A 15 -0.68 -7.73 -1.13
CA GLY A 15 0.13 -8.93 -1.32
C GLY A 15 1.62 -8.78 -0.96
N LEU A 16 2.02 -7.70 -0.28
CA LEU A 16 3.41 -7.54 0.17
C LEU A 16 3.67 -8.30 1.47
N SER A 17 4.62 -9.23 1.41
CA SER A 17 5.21 -9.88 2.59
C SER A 17 6.25 -8.98 3.27
N GLN A 18 6.55 -9.23 4.55
CA GLN A 18 7.62 -8.52 5.26
C GLN A 18 9.00 -8.70 4.60
N ALA A 19 9.23 -9.86 3.97
CA ALA A 19 10.48 -10.13 3.25
C ALA A 19 10.61 -9.26 2.00
N GLU A 20 9.53 -9.06 1.26
CA GLU A 20 9.52 -8.19 0.08
C GLU A 20 9.67 -6.73 0.45
N ILE A 21 8.99 -6.29 1.52
CA ILE A 21 9.15 -4.94 2.07
C ILE A 21 10.60 -4.70 2.47
N SER A 22 11.23 -5.63 3.20
CA SER A 22 12.64 -5.55 3.59
C SER A 22 13.56 -5.40 2.38
N ARG A 23 13.34 -6.22 1.34
CA ARG A 23 14.12 -6.18 0.10
C ARG A 23 13.93 -4.86 -0.67
N GLN A 24 12.69 -4.42 -0.87
CA GLN A 24 12.37 -3.22 -1.66
C GLN A 24 12.73 -1.92 -0.93
N ALA A 25 12.48 -1.84 0.38
CA ALA A 25 12.81 -0.68 1.20
C ALA A 25 14.32 -0.61 1.56
N LYS A 26 15.10 -1.64 1.23
CA LYS A 26 16.52 -1.80 1.62
C LYS A 26 16.69 -1.67 3.14
N LEU A 27 15.89 -2.42 3.89
CA LEU A 27 15.86 -2.43 5.35
C LEU A 27 16.08 -3.85 5.85
N ASP A 28 16.71 -3.99 7.01
CA ASP A 28 16.80 -5.29 7.69
C ASP A 28 15.43 -5.81 8.11
N LYS A 29 15.27 -7.14 8.10
CA LYS A 29 14.02 -7.82 8.49
C LYS A 29 13.57 -7.45 9.90
N GLN A 30 14.52 -7.31 10.84
CA GLN A 30 14.24 -6.90 12.22
C GLN A 30 13.68 -5.48 12.28
N THR A 31 14.20 -4.56 11.46
CA THR A 31 13.73 -3.18 11.37
C THR A 31 12.27 -3.11 10.90
N VAL A 32 11.89 -3.93 9.90
CA VAL A 32 10.50 -4.01 9.42
C VAL A 32 9.57 -4.57 10.49
N GLN A 33 9.99 -5.57 11.27
CA GLN A 33 9.19 -6.13 12.36
C GLN A 33 8.94 -5.15 13.51
N GLN A 34 9.84 -4.18 13.69
CA GLN A 34 9.70 -3.16 14.73
C GLN A 34 8.71 -2.04 14.37
N ILE A 35 8.30 -1.91 13.11
CA ILE A 35 7.35 -0.87 12.66
C ILE A 35 5.98 -0.98 13.33
N GLY A 36 5.50 -2.20 13.60
CA GLY A 36 4.24 -2.43 14.30
C GLY A 36 4.33 -2.41 15.83
N ARG A 37 5.52 -2.19 16.40
CA ARG A 37 5.72 -2.21 17.86
C ARG A 37 5.88 -0.78 18.35
N ASP A 38 4.82 -0.21 18.94
CA ASP A 38 4.90 1.07 19.64
C ASP A 38 5.94 0.97 20.75
N ARG A 39 7.14 1.53 20.51
CA ARG A 39 8.21 1.67 21.49
C ARG A 39 8.61 3.14 21.63
N PRO A 40 9.13 3.55 22.80
CA PRO A 40 9.61 4.92 23.03
C PRO A 40 10.77 5.33 22.12
N MET A 41 11.55 4.36 21.62
CA MET A 41 12.45 4.52 20.46
C MET A 41 11.88 3.71 19.30
N GLY A 42 10.74 4.16 18.77
CA GLY A 42 10.11 3.56 17.59
C GLY A 42 11.02 3.62 16.37
N PRO A 43 10.64 2.99 15.24
CA PRO A 43 11.39 3.13 14.01
C PRO A 43 11.53 4.61 13.68
N LEU A 44 12.74 5.03 13.32
CA LEU A 44 13.00 6.37 12.78
C LEU A 44 11.92 6.69 11.74
N GLN A 45 11.36 7.90 11.78
CA GLN A 45 10.30 8.33 10.87
C GLN A 45 10.64 8.01 9.40
N ARG A 46 11.92 8.16 9.03
CA ARG A 46 12.50 7.78 7.73
C ARG A 46 12.31 6.31 7.34
N THR A 47 12.37 5.40 8.31
CA THR A 47 12.13 3.96 8.11
C THR A 47 10.66 3.71 7.78
N VAL A 48 9.74 4.36 8.49
CA VAL A 48 8.29 4.26 8.24
C VAL A 48 7.96 4.84 6.87
N GLU A 49 8.56 5.95 6.50
CA GLU A 49 8.40 6.58 5.18
C GLU A 49 8.88 5.68 4.04
N ARG A 50 10.05 5.03 4.18
CA ARG A 50 10.53 4.06 3.19
C ARG A 50 9.57 2.89 3.00
N VAL A 51 9.05 2.33 4.08
CA VAL A 51 8.05 1.25 3.98
C VAL A 51 6.74 1.77 3.39
N ARG A 52 6.30 2.98 3.76
CA ARG A 52 5.13 3.62 3.18
C ARG A 52 5.27 3.79 1.66
N GLN A 53 6.42 4.24 1.19
CA GLN A 53 6.66 4.41 -0.23
C GLN A 53 6.51 3.09 -0.99
N VAL A 54 7.14 2.01 -0.50
CA VAL A 54 7.02 0.68 -1.09
C VAL A 54 5.57 0.18 -1.15
N VAL A 55 4.81 0.40 -0.08
CA VAL A 55 3.40 -0.01 -0.02
C VAL A 55 2.55 0.80 -1.00
N VAL A 56 2.76 2.11 -1.09
CA VAL A 56 2.02 2.99 -2.01
C VAL A 56 2.35 2.67 -3.46
N GLU A 57 3.61 2.42 -3.80
CA GLU A 57 4.02 2.00 -5.14
C GLU A 57 3.29 0.71 -5.55
N ARG A 58 3.23 -0.29 -4.67
CA ARG A 58 2.48 -1.53 -4.94
C ARG A 58 0.97 -1.30 -5.04
N GLU A 59 0.40 -0.45 -4.21
CA GLU A 59 -1.03 -0.08 -4.28
C GLU A 59 -1.36 0.54 -5.65
N ILE A 60 -0.49 1.42 -6.16
CA ILE A 60 -0.64 2.03 -7.48
C ILE A 60 -0.53 0.97 -8.58
N GLU A 61 0.50 0.11 -8.56
CA GLU A 61 0.64 -0.99 -9.52
C GLU A 61 -0.59 -1.89 -9.54
N THR A 62 -1.10 -2.24 -8.36
CA THR A 62 -2.30 -3.08 -8.23
C THR A 62 -3.53 -2.37 -8.80
N ALA A 63 -3.70 -1.08 -8.49
CA ALA A 63 -4.82 -0.30 -9.00
C ALA A 63 -4.76 -0.15 -10.54
N LEU A 64 -3.58 0.11 -11.09
CA LEU A 64 -3.37 0.18 -12.54
C LEU A 64 -3.71 -1.16 -13.21
N HIS A 65 -3.27 -2.28 -12.64
CA HIS A 65 -3.60 -3.59 -13.17
C HIS A 65 -5.11 -3.88 -13.12
N LEU A 66 -5.79 -3.49 -12.04
CA LEU A 66 -7.26 -3.61 -11.96
C LEU A 66 -7.96 -2.78 -13.04
N LEU A 67 -7.45 -1.59 -13.34
CA LEU A 67 -7.96 -0.74 -14.43
C LEU A 67 -7.69 -1.32 -15.82
N GLU A 68 -6.83 -2.33 -15.97
CA GLU A 68 -6.63 -3.03 -17.24
C GLU A 68 -7.65 -4.16 -17.45
N LEU A 69 -8.32 -4.61 -16.40
CA LEU A 69 -9.30 -5.68 -16.49
C LEU A 69 -10.54 -5.21 -17.28
N PRO A 70 -10.96 -5.95 -18.34
CA PRO A 70 -12.04 -5.49 -19.22
C PRO A 70 -13.36 -5.18 -18.50
N HIS A 71 -13.72 -6.01 -17.52
CA HIS A 71 -14.95 -5.83 -16.74
C HIS A 71 -14.88 -4.61 -15.81
N VAL A 72 -13.70 -4.26 -15.28
CA VAL A 72 -13.51 -3.06 -14.48
C VAL A 72 -13.58 -1.82 -15.37
N ARG A 73 -12.93 -1.84 -16.54
CA ARG A 73 -13.01 -0.75 -17.52
C ARG A 73 -14.46 -0.48 -17.93
N GLN A 74 -15.20 -1.53 -18.23
CA GLN A 74 -16.61 -1.41 -18.61
C GLN A 74 -17.44 -0.84 -17.46
N ALA A 75 -17.27 -1.33 -16.22
CA ALA A 75 -18.00 -0.81 -15.07
C ALA A 75 -17.67 0.67 -14.75
N VAL A 76 -16.43 1.11 -15.01
CA VAL A 76 -16.04 2.52 -14.86
C VAL A 76 -16.69 3.39 -15.95
N ALA A 77 -16.65 2.95 -17.21
CA ALA A 77 -17.30 3.66 -18.31
C ALA A 77 -18.81 3.84 -18.06
N GLU A 78 -19.52 2.77 -17.71
CA GLU A 78 -20.96 2.81 -17.39
C GLU A 78 -21.31 3.71 -16.19
N ARG A 79 -20.37 3.92 -15.27
CA ARG A 79 -20.54 4.84 -14.15
C ARG A 79 -20.35 6.29 -14.59
N ASP A 80 -19.36 6.55 -15.43
CA ASP A 80 -19.04 7.89 -15.91
C ASP A 80 -20.13 8.39 -16.87
N ASP A 81 -20.67 7.52 -17.73
CA ASP A 81 -21.82 7.83 -18.60
C ASP A 81 -23.05 8.25 -17.76
N ARG A 82 -23.37 7.48 -16.70
CA ARG A 82 -24.44 7.83 -15.75
C ARG A 82 -24.20 9.12 -14.99
N ARG A 83 -22.95 9.54 -14.80
CA ARG A 83 -22.61 10.82 -14.16
C ARG A 83 -22.68 11.97 -15.15
N GLY A 84 -22.37 11.75 -16.42
CA GLY A 84 -22.48 12.74 -17.49
C GLY A 84 -23.93 13.05 -17.86
N GLU A 85 -24.83 12.08 -17.77
CA GLU A 85 -26.28 12.28 -18.02
C GLU A 85 -27.01 13.04 -16.90
N ALA A 86 -26.40 13.13 -15.71
CA ALA A 86 -27.00 13.79 -14.53
C ALA A 86 -26.52 15.25 -14.32
N ALA A 87 -25.75 15.81 -15.25
CA ALA A 87 -25.17 17.16 -15.21
C ALA A 87 -25.74 18.02 -16.34
#